data_AF-F9XG74-F1
#
_entry.id   AF-F9XG74-F1
#
_cell.length_a   1.000
_cell.length_b   1.000
_cell.length_c   1.000
_cell.angle_alpha   90.00
_cell.angle_beta   90.00
_cell.angle_gamma   90.00
#
_symmetry.space_group_name_H-M   'P 1'
#
loop_
_entity.id
_entity.type
_entity.pdbx_description
1 polymer ?
#
loop_
_entity_poly.entity_id
_entity_poly.type
_entity_poly.pdbx_seq_one_letter_code
_entity_poly.pdbx_strand_id
1 'polypeptide(L)'
;MPTMPNFDIPDSPPPPPVNSEEAAVLAATTKKIERFLELKKKGVHFNERLQNSTSLRNPSLLPKLMQFADITREDSYRSSLPEGLGISVTWPEECYVEGLLRQNERKQKKKLAERDKVDFVPAVAKDEAKAQVQSAASEVGSGKKSRFDK
;
A
#
# COMPACT_ATOMS: atom_id res chain seq x y z
N MET A 1 21.36 29.02 15.88
CA MET A 1 22.29 27.94 15.50
C MET A 1 23.69 28.52 15.40
N PRO A 2 24.76 27.78 15.77
CA PRO A 2 26.12 28.25 15.55
C PRO A 2 26.34 28.56 14.06
N THR A 3 27.06 29.63 13.77
CA THR A 3 27.29 30.18 12.42
C THR A 3 28.31 29.38 11.60
N MET A 4 29.10 28.52 12.25
CA MET A 4 29.92 27.49 11.61
C MET A 4 29.49 26.11 12.12
N PRO A 5 29.16 25.16 11.22
CA PRO A 5 29.00 23.76 11.62
C PRO A 5 30.36 23.19 12.08
N ASN A 6 30.34 22.47 13.21
CA ASN A 6 31.51 21.75 13.69
C ASN A 6 31.67 20.44 12.90
N PHE A 7 32.83 20.25 12.28
CA PHE A 7 33.21 19.05 11.53
C PHE A 7 34.25 18.18 12.26
N ASP A 8 34.62 18.55 13.49
CA ASP A 8 35.53 17.75 14.30
C ASP A 8 34.87 16.41 14.60
N ILE A 9 35.54 15.33 14.18
CA ILE A 9 35.14 13.97 14.53
C ILE A 9 35.63 13.74 15.97
N PRO A 10 34.73 13.46 16.93
CA PRO A 10 35.17 13.15 18.28
C PRO A 10 36.01 11.88 18.28
N ASP A 11 36.97 11.79 19.20
CA ASP A 11 37.74 10.57 19.41
C ASP A 11 36.80 9.39 19.66
N SER A 12 37.17 8.22 19.12
CA SER A 12 36.41 7.01 19.35
C SER A 12 36.32 6.70 20.84
N PRO A 13 35.18 6.20 21.35
CA PRO A 13 35.06 5.83 22.75
C PRO A 13 36.13 4.82 23.15
N PRO A 14 36.62 4.88 24.41
CA PRO A 14 37.64 3.95 24.88
C PRO A 14 37.12 2.51 24.84
N PRO A 15 37.99 1.53 24.54
CA PRO A 15 37.57 0.14 24.51
C PRO A 15 37.10 -0.33 25.90
N PRO A 16 36.15 -1.28 25.95
CA PRO A 16 35.68 -1.82 27.23
C PRO A 16 36.82 -2.51 27.98
N PRO A 17 36.80 -2.51 29.32
CA PRO A 17 37.86 -3.13 30.11
C PRO A 17 37.90 -4.65 29.87
N VAL A 18 39.11 -5.21 29.78
CA VAL A 18 39.41 -6.58 29.30
C VAL A 18 38.64 -7.72 29.98
N ASN A 19 38.15 -7.51 31.21
CA ASN A 19 37.42 -8.52 31.99
C ASN A 19 35.91 -8.25 32.10
N SER A 20 35.38 -7.28 31.36
CA SER A 20 33.94 -6.98 31.36
C SER A 20 33.17 -7.88 30.39
N GLU A 21 31.88 -8.06 30.67
CA GLU A 21 30.97 -8.73 29.73
C GLU A 21 30.91 -8.00 28.38
N GLU A 22 31.02 -6.67 28.38
CA GLU A 22 31.06 -5.84 27.18
C GLU A 22 32.28 -6.14 26.29
N ALA A 23 33.46 -6.33 26.89
CA ALA A 23 34.66 -6.74 26.16
C ALA A 23 34.50 -8.14 25.53
N ALA A 24 33.84 -9.06 26.23
CA ALA A 24 33.56 -10.40 25.72
C ALA A 24 32.59 -10.36 24.52
N VAL A 25 31.53 -9.54 24.60
CA VAL A 25 30.57 -9.32 23.51
C VAL A 25 31.24 -8.64 22.31
N LEU A 26 32.11 -7.65 22.55
CA LEU A 26 32.87 -6.98 21.51
C LEU A 26 33.80 -7.96 20.80
N ALA A 27 34.59 -8.74 21.53
CA ALA A 27 35.48 -9.74 20.95
C ALA A 27 34.71 -10.80 20.13
N ALA A 28 33.58 -11.28 20.65
CA ALA A 28 32.71 -12.22 19.92
C ALA A 28 32.15 -11.61 18.63
N THR A 29 31.84 -10.32 18.63
CA THR A 29 31.34 -9.60 17.45
C THR A 29 32.45 -9.35 16.44
N THR A 30 33.62 -8.90 16.89
CA THR A 30 34.81 -8.70 16.03
C THR A 30 35.19 -9.99 15.31
N LYS A 31 35.18 -11.13 16.01
CA LYS A 31 35.44 -12.44 15.40
C LYS A 31 34.44 -12.82 14.29
N LYS A 32 33.16 -12.45 14.44
CA LYS A 32 32.14 -12.65 13.38
C LYS A 32 32.44 -11.77 12.16
N ILE A 33 32.86 -10.53 12.39
CA ILE A 33 33.22 -9.58 11.33
C ILE A 33 34.48 -10.04 10.59
N GLU A 34 35.53 -10.47 11.30
CA GLU A 34 36.75 -11.02 10.71
C GLU A 34 36.43 -12.21 9.79
N ARG A 35 35.63 -13.16 10.29
CA ARG A 35 35.16 -14.30 9.47
C ARG A 35 34.39 -13.85 8.24
N PHE A 36 33.53 -12.85 8.36
CA PHE A 36 32.80 -12.29 7.21
C PHE A 36 33.75 -11.68 6.18
N LEU A 37 34.76 -10.92 6.61
CA LEU A 37 35.77 -10.33 5.73
C LEU A 37 36.61 -11.41 5.03
N GLU A 38 36.99 -12.47 5.73
CA GLU A 38 37.67 -13.62 5.12
C GLU A 38 36.82 -14.29 4.04
N LEU A 39 35.53 -14.51 4.30
CA LEU A 39 34.61 -15.09 3.32
C LEU A 39 34.45 -14.18 2.09
N LYS A 40 34.36 -12.86 2.29
CA LYS A 40 34.33 -11.90 1.18
C LYS A 40 35.61 -11.93 0.35
N LYS A 41 36.78 -12.02 0.98
CA LYS A 41 38.07 -12.16 0.26
C LYS A 41 38.12 -13.43 -0.59
N LYS A 42 37.45 -14.51 -0.16
CA LYS A 42 37.32 -15.78 -0.90
C LYS A 42 36.23 -15.75 -1.98
N GLY A 43 35.57 -14.60 -2.20
CA GLY A 43 34.47 -14.47 -3.15
C GLY A 43 33.15 -15.09 -2.68
N VAL A 44 33.06 -15.54 -1.43
CA VAL A 44 31.82 -16.11 -0.89
C VAL A 44 30.94 -14.98 -0.34
N HIS A 45 29.89 -14.64 -1.07
CA HIS A 45 28.92 -13.65 -0.61
C HIS A 45 27.88 -14.31 0.32
N PHE A 46 27.88 -13.91 1.60
CA PHE A 46 26.99 -14.50 2.61
C PHE A 46 25.51 -14.39 2.22
N ASN A 47 25.05 -13.20 1.78
CA ASN A 47 23.65 -12.99 1.42
C ASN A 47 23.22 -13.81 0.19
N GLU A 48 24.12 -14.00 -0.78
CA GLU A 48 23.86 -14.83 -1.96
C GLU A 48 23.70 -16.30 -1.56
N ARG A 49 24.62 -16.80 -0.72
CA ARG A 49 24.51 -18.15 -0.16
C ARG A 49 23.24 -18.33 0.67
N LEU A 50 22.84 -17.30 1.40
CA LEU A 50 21.63 -17.29 2.22
C LEU A 50 20.38 -17.36 1.33
N GLN A 51 20.29 -16.52 0.29
CA GLN A 51 19.19 -16.53 -0.69
C GLN A 51 19.08 -17.87 -1.44
N ASN A 52 20.21 -18.47 -1.78
CA ASN A 52 20.24 -19.75 -2.48
C ASN A 52 19.97 -20.96 -1.57
N SER A 53 19.96 -20.79 -0.24
CA SER A 53 19.70 -21.87 0.71
C SER A 53 18.26 -22.39 0.60
N THR A 54 18.09 -23.70 0.43
CA THR A 54 16.78 -24.35 0.33
C THR A 54 15.94 -24.19 1.59
N SER A 55 16.57 -24.13 2.77
CA SER A 55 15.88 -23.91 4.04
C SER A 55 15.12 -22.58 4.07
N LEU A 56 15.66 -21.53 3.43
CA LEU A 56 15.05 -20.19 3.42
C LEU A 56 14.05 -19.97 2.28
N ARG A 57 13.97 -20.89 1.31
CA ARG A 57 12.96 -20.82 0.23
C ARG A 57 11.58 -21.30 0.65
N ASN A 58 11.41 -21.72 1.91
CA ASN A 58 10.12 -22.17 2.42
C ASN A 58 9.26 -20.97 2.85
N PRO A 59 8.13 -20.67 2.19
CA PRO A 59 7.28 -19.53 2.53
C PRO A 59 6.68 -19.62 3.95
N SER A 60 6.57 -20.83 4.52
CA SER A 60 6.10 -21.03 5.89
C SER A 60 7.13 -20.72 6.98
N LEU A 61 8.38 -20.46 6.60
CA LEU A 61 9.45 -20.17 7.54
C LEU A 61 9.37 -18.73 8.08
N LEU A 62 9.08 -17.76 7.20
CA LEU A 62 9.04 -16.35 7.57
C LEU A 62 8.08 -16.06 8.74
N PRO A 63 6.83 -16.55 8.75
CA PRO A 63 5.92 -16.34 9.89
C PRO A 63 6.45 -16.89 11.21
N LYS A 64 7.17 -18.03 11.19
CA LYS A 64 7.76 -18.64 12.39
C LYS A 64 8.94 -17.83 12.91
N LEU A 65 9.77 -17.30 12.01
CA LEU A 65 10.89 -16.43 12.38
C LEU A 65 10.39 -15.10 12.96
N MET A 66 9.33 -14.53 12.37
CA MET A 66 8.67 -13.33 12.89
C MET A 66 8.10 -13.58 14.29
N GLN A 67 7.42 -14.72 14.48
CA GLN A 67 6.91 -15.14 15.79
C GLN A 67 8.02 -15.35 16.81
N PHE A 68 9.15 -15.97 16.42
CA PHE A 68 10.29 -16.17 17.30
C PHE A 68 10.96 -14.85 17.73
N ALA A 69 10.94 -13.85 16.86
CA ALA A 69 11.50 -12.53 17.14
C ALA A 69 10.49 -11.56 17.79
N ASP A 70 9.27 -12.01 18.10
CA ASP A 70 8.16 -11.19 18.57
C ASP A 70 7.86 -9.98 17.67
N ILE A 71 8.06 -10.12 16.36
CA ILE A 71 7.82 -9.09 15.35
C ILE A 71 6.45 -9.31 14.71
N THR A 72 5.58 -8.30 14.82
CA THR A 72 4.29 -8.34 14.12
C THR A 72 4.43 -7.99 12.65
N ARG A 73 3.39 -8.27 11.85
CA ARG A 73 3.41 -7.91 10.43
C ARG A 73 3.37 -6.39 10.25
N GLU A 74 2.67 -5.70 11.13
CA GLU A 74 2.63 -4.23 11.16
C GLU A 74 4.02 -3.65 11.43
N ASP A 75 4.77 -4.23 12.36
CA ASP A 75 6.12 -3.76 12.69
C ASP A 75 7.08 -3.79 11.50
N SER A 76 6.89 -4.75 10.58
CA SER A 76 7.72 -4.86 9.37
C SER A 76 7.58 -3.67 8.41
N TYR A 77 6.48 -2.91 8.51
CA TYR A 77 6.22 -1.72 7.69
C TYR A 77 6.41 -0.42 8.47
N ARG A 78 6.88 -0.49 9.72
CA ARG A 78 7.02 0.67 10.59
C ARG A 78 8.13 1.59 10.09
N SER A 79 7.86 2.90 10.11
CA SER A 79 8.86 3.91 9.81
C SER A 79 9.89 4.00 10.94
N SER A 80 11.15 4.29 10.59
CA SER A 80 12.18 4.67 11.57
C SER A 80 12.02 6.12 12.06
N LEU A 81 11.11 6.89 11.46
CA LEU A 81 10.81 8.25 11.86
C LEU A 81 9.84 8.29 13.06
N PRO A 82 9.90 9.35 13.88
CA PRO A 82 8.93 9.58 14.94
C PRO A 82 7.49 9.64 14.43
N GLU A 83 6.56 9.34 15.33
CA GLU A 83 5.13 9.40 15.04
C GLU A 83 4.73 10.82 14.57
N GLY A 84 3.97 10.89 13.47
CA GLY A 84 3.54 12.15 12.84
C GLY A 84 4.50 12.74 11.79
N LEU A 85 5.75 12.25 11.69
CA LEU A 85 6.65 12.63 10.58
C LEU A 85 6.75 11.54 9.49
N GLY A 86 6.52 10.28 9.86
CA GLY A 86 6.55 9.15 8.94
C GLY A 86 5.19 8.80 8.32
N ILE A 87 5.22 7.83 7.39
CA ILE A 87 4.00 7.21 6.84
C ILE A 87 3.40 6.30 7.93
N SER A 88 2.10 6.42 8.17
CA SER A 88 1.37 5.56 9.10
C SER A 88 1.33 4.12 8.59
N VAL A 89 1.60 3.16 9.49
CA VAL A 89 1.55 1.72 9.17
C VAL A 89 0.12 1.27 8.84
N THR A 90 -0.84 1.77 9.62
CA THR A 90 -2.26 1.46 9.47
C THR A 90 -2.99 2.71 9.02
N TRP A 91 -3.85 2.56 8.03
CA TRP A 91 -4.67 3.65 7.52
C TRP A 91 -6.09 3.55 8.11
N PRO A 92 -6.88 4.62 8.10
CA PRO A 92 -8.31 4.51 8.40
C PRO A 92 -9.02 3.55 7.44
N GLU A 93 -10.07 2.85 7.90
CA GLU A 93 -10.84 1.89 7.09
C GLU A 93 -11.32 2.47 5.75
N GLU A 94 -11.63 3.76 5.75
CA GLU A 94 -12.11 4.53 4.60
C GLU A 94 -11.09 4.61 3.45
N CYS A 95 -9.81 4.53 3.78
CA CYS A 95 -8.71 4.61 2.82
C CYS A 95 -8.36 3.26 2.20
N TYR A 96 -8.85 2.14 2.76
CA TYR A 96 -8.69 0.83 2.14
C TYR A 96 -9.65 0.64 0.98
N VAL A 97 -9.29 -0.27 0.07
CA VAL A 97 -10.06 -0.56 -1.16
C VAL A 97 -11.54 -0.84 -0.86
N GLU A 98 -11.83 -1.61 0.19
CA GLU A 98 -13.20 -1.93 0.60
C GLU A 98 -13.99 -0.68 1.04
N GLY A 99 -13.35 0.21 1.81
CA GLY A 99 -13.93 1.48 2.24
C GLY A 99 -14.23 2.39 1.04
N LEU A 100 -13.27 2.51 0.13
CA LEU A 100 -13.40 3.30 -1.10
C LEU A 100 -14.54 2.79 -1.99
N LEU A 101 -14.66 1.47 -2.17
CA LEU A 101 -15.74 0.85 -2.94
C LEU A 101 -17.10 1.16 -2.33
N ARG A 102 -17.27 0.95 -1.02
CA ARG A 102 -18.53 1.25 -0.30
C ARG A 102 -18.90 2.73 -0.43
N GLN A 103 -17.93 3.64 -0.32
CA GLN A 103 -18.18 5.07 -0.48
C GLN A 103 -18.60 5.43 -1.92
N ASN A 104 -17.97 4.83 -2.93
CA ASN A 104 -18.30 5.08 -4.33
C ASN A 104 -19.72 4.60 -4.65
N GLU A 105 -20.08 3.38 -4.24
CA GLU A 105 -21.44 2.86 -4.40
C GLU A 105 -22.50 3.76 -3.75
N ARG A 106 -22.25 4.24 -2.53
CA ARG A 106 -23.14 5.19 -1.85
C ARG A 106 -23.30 6.47 -2.64
N LYS A 107 -22.21 7.04 -3.19
CA LYS A 107 -22.25 8.24 -4.04
C LYS A 107 -23.02 7.99 -5.33
N GLN A 108 -22.85 6.84 -5.98
CA GLN A 108 -23.58 6.48 -7.19
C GLN A 108 -25.09 6.32 -6.92
N LYS A 109 -25.47 5.60 -5.87
CA LYS A 109 -26.88 5.44 -5.46
C LYS A 109 -27.55 6.78 -5.15
N LYS A 110 -26.85 7.69 -4.47
CA LYS A 110 -27.35 9.06 -4.23
C LYS A 110 -27.55 9.84 -5.52
N LYS A 111 -26.57 9.80 -6.44
CA LYS A 111 -26.69 10.46 -7.76
C LYS A 111 -27.85 9.92 -8.58
N LEU A 112 -28.10 8.62 -8.55
CA LEU A 112 -29.26 8.00 -9.22
C LEU A 112 -30.58 8.49 -8.61
N ALA A 113 -30.70 8.44 -7.28
CA ALA A 113 -31.89 8.90 -6.58
C ALA A 113 -32.16 10.42 -6.74
N GLU A 114 -31.12 11.24 -6.93
CA GLU A 114 -31.26 12.67 -7.24
C GLU A 114 -31.75 12.90 -8.68
N ARG A 115 -31.32 12.07 -9.64
CA ARG A 115 -31.81 12.13 -11.04
C ARG A 115 -33.27 11.72 -11.15
N ASP A 116 -33.71 10.74 -10.36
CA ASP A 116 -35.10 10.27 -10.36
C ASP A 116 -36.09 11.29 -9.77
N LYS A 117 -35.61 12.32 -9.08
CA LYS A 117 -36.42 13.41 -8.51
C LYS A 117 -36.57 14.64 -9.42
N VAL A 118 -36.06 14.57 -10.66
CA VAL A 118 -36.17 15.68 -11.59
C VAL A 118 -37.53 15.63 -12.30
N ASP A 119 -38.46 16.49 -11.87
CA ASP A 119 -39.75 16.67 -12.55
C ASP A 119 -39.55 17.50 -13.83
N PHE A 120 -39.77 16.87 -14.98
CA PHE A 120 -39.70 17.55 -16.27
C PHE A 120 -41.02 18.27 -16.57
N VAL A 121 -40.97 19.59 -16.72
CA VAL A 121 -42.12 20.37 -17.18
C VAL A 121 -42.27 20.18 -18.70
N PRO A 122 -43.42 19.68 -19.20
CA PRO A 122 -43.66 19.59 -20.64
C PRO A 122 -43.71 21.00 -21.24
N ALA A 123 -43.09 21.18 -22.41
CA ALA A 123 -43.18 22.44 -23.14
C ALA A 123 -44.64 22.76 -23.42
N VAL A 124 -45.09 23.95 -23.02
CA VAL A 124 -46.42 24.46 -23.36
C VAL A 124 -46.49 24.57 -24.87
N ALA A 125 -47.18 23.64 -25.51
CA ALA A 125 -47.50 23.71 -26.93
C ALA A 125 -48.39 24.94 -27.15
N LYS A 126 -47.81 25.98 -27.76
CA LYS A 126 -48.61 26.98 -28.46
C LYS A 126 -49.14 26.33 -29.73
N ASP A 127 -50.30 25.70 -29.62
CA ASP A 127 -51.13 25.39 -30.78
C ASP A 127 -51.79 26.68 -31.27
N GLU A 128 -51.26 27.23 -32.36
CA GLU A 128 -52.08 27.94 -33.35
C GLU A 128 -51.75 27.38 -34.73
N ALA A 129 -52.79 26.76 -35.33
CA ALA A 129 -52.93 26.30 -36.71
C ALA A 129 -51.95 25.20 -37.20
N LYS A 130 -52.40 24.04 -37.68
CA LYS A 130 -53.50 23.84 -38.62
C LYS A 130 -53.83 22.35 -38.66
N ALA A 131 -55.13 22.03 -38.53
CA ALA A 131 -55.64 20.72 -38.86
C ALA A 131 -55.38 20.41 -40.34
N GLN A 132 -54.68 19.31 -40.62
CA GLN A 132 -54.91 18.55 -41.83
C GLN A 132 -54.69 17.06 -41.57
N VAL A 133 -55.83 16.38 -41.50
CA VAL A 133 -56.07 14.95 -41.50
C VAL A 133 -55.23 14.25 -42.56
N GLN A 134 -54.53 13.17 -42.17
CA GLN A 134 -54.52 11.94 -42.95
C GLN A 134 -54.17 10.74 -42.07
N SER A 135 -55.15 9.84 -42.00
CA SER A 135 -55.19 8.52 -41.38
C SER A 135 -54.37 7.48 -42.15
N ALA A 136 -53.73 6.54 -41.47
CA ALA A 136 -53.76 5.10 -41.81
C ALA A 136 -53.11 4.21 -40.74
N ALA A 137 -53.94 3.34 -40.15
CA ALA A 137 -53.73 1.95 -39.75
C ALA A 137 -52.47 1.50 -38.95
N SER A 138 -52.76 1.03 -37.74
CA SER A 138 -52.31 -0.21 -37.08
C SER A 138 -51.33 -1.14 -37.81
N GLU A 139 -50.28 -1.64 -37.13
CA GLU A 139 -50.25 -2.98 -36.48
C GLU A 139 -48.83 -3.41 -36.01
N VAL A 140 -48.75 -3.91 -34.77
CA VAL A 140 -47.87 -4.91 -34.13
C VAL A 140 -46.40 -5.13 -34.57
N GLY A 141 -45.50 -4.94 -33.60
CA GLY A 141 -44.49 -5.93 -33.17
C GLY A 141 -43.23 -6.18 -34.04
N SER A 142 -42.06 -5.79 -33.51
CA SER A 142 -40.86 -6.67 -33.47
C SER A 142 -39.69 -5.95 -32.79
N GLY A 143 -38.99 -6.70 -31.92
CA GLY A 143 -37.96 -6.18 -31.03
C GLY A 143 -36.74 -5.59 -31.75
N LYS A 144 -36.21 -4.50 -31.20
CA LYS A 144 -34.89 -4.00 -31.54
C LYS A 144 -33.88 -4.49 -30.51
N LYS A 145 -33.04 -5.43 -30.93
CA LYS A 145 -31.83 -5.86 -30.22
C LYS A 145 -30.87 -4.68 -30.11
N SER A 146 -30.36 -4.44 -28.91
CA SER A 146 -29.33 -3.43 -28.61
C SER A 146 -27.97 -3.85 -29.19
N ARG A 147 -27.22 -2.88 -29.74
CA ARG A 147 -25.92 -3.06 -30.41
C ARG A 147 -24.72 -3.15 -29.43
N PHE A 148 -24.94 -3.57 -28.19
CA PHE A 148 -23.88 -3.64 -27.17
C PHE A 148 -23.69 -5.05 -26.59
N ASP A 149 -23.92 -6.07 -27.41
CA ASP A 149 -23.51 -7.44 -27.11
C ASP A 149 -22.50 -7.88 -28.19
N LYS A 150 -21.23 -7.55 -27.96
CA LYS A 150 -20.08 -8.35 -28.37
C LYS A 150 -18.82 -7.94 -27.62
#